data_AF-A0A1Q9Q2W7-F1
#
_entry.id   AF-A0A1Q9Q2W7-F1
#
_cell.length_a   1.000
_cell.length_b   1.000
_cell.length_c   1.000
_cell.angle_alpha   90.00
_cell.angle_beta   90.00
_cell.angle_gamma   90.00
#
_symmetry.space_group_name_H-M   'P 1'
#
loop_
_entity.id
_entity.type
_entity.pdbx_description
1 polymer ?
#
loop_
_entity_poly.entity_id
_entity_poly.type
_entity_poly.pdbx_seq_one_letter_code
_entity_poly.pdbx_strand_id
1 'polypeptide(L)' 'MCEKEENEMATETIFNRYTLNESESKKIISAPRTTISDSNVFNDVKLNKSDRIANAARILNSRKCK' A
#
# COMPACT_ATOMS: atom_id res chain seq x y z
N MET A 1 28.30 -17.51 12.03
CA MET A 1 28.52 -17.31 10.58
C MET A 1 27.22 -17.02 9.82
N CYS A 2 26.03 -17.32 10.35
CA CYS A 2 24.77 -17.07 9.64
C CYS A 2 24.30 -15.59 9.62
N GLU A 3 24.72 -14.76 10.58
CA GLU A 3 24.24 -13.36 10.67
C GLU A 3 24.87 -12.42 9.63
N LYS A 4 26.00 -12.81 9.01
CA LYS A 4 26.69 -11.95 8.04
C LYS A 4 26.01 -11.97 6.68
N GLU A 5 25.52 -13.14 6.24
CA GLU A 5 24.84 -13.32 4.96
C GLU A 5 23.42 -12.71 4.97
N GLU A 6 22.69 -12.78 6.10
CA GLU A 6 21.35 -12.16 6.21
C GLU A 6 21.40 -10.62 6.11
N ASN A 7 22.44 -9.99 6.68
CA ASN A 7 22.62 -8.54 6.62
C ASN A 7 23.04 -8.03 5.23
N GLU A 8 23.79 -8.83 4.46
CA GLU A 8 24.11 -8.51 3.06
C GLU A 8 22.85 -8.58 2.17
N MET A 9 22.04 -9.63 2.31
CA MET A 9 20.77 -9.76 1.56
C MET A 9 19.75 -8.66 1.88
N ALA A 10 19.67 -8.24 3.15
CA ALA A 10 18.74 -7.20 3.59
C ALA A 10 19.13 -5.79 3.08
N THR A 11 20.41 -5.54 2.79
CA THR A 11 20.89 -4.23 2.35
C THR A 11 20.87 -4.06 0.83
N GLU A 12 21.06 -5.12 0.05
CA GLU A 12 20.94 -5.07 -1.42
C GLU A 12 19.55 -4.63 -1.89
N THR A 13 18.49 -5.03 -1.18
CA THR A 13 17.11 -4.70 -1.56
C THR A 13 16.78 -3.21 -1.43
N ILE A 14 17.48 -2.46 -0.59
CA ILE A 14 17.27 -1.01 -0.38
C ILE A 14 17.85 -0.18 -1.53
N PHE A 15 18.90 -0.68 -2.20
CA PHE A 15 19.58 0.03 -3.29
C PHE A 15 19.03 -0.26 -4.69
N ASN A 16 18.18 -1.29 -4.82
CA ASN A 16 17.55 -1.61 -6.08
C ASN A 16 16.48 -0.57 -6.43
N ARG A 17 16.83 0.37 -7.31
CA ARG A 17 15.85 1.24 -7.98
C ARG A 17 15.00 0.38 -8.91
N TYR A 18 13.80 0.02 -8.46
CA TYR A 18 12.81 -0.64 -9.31
C TYR A 18 12.21 0.37 -10.28
N THR A 19 12.84 0.54 -11.45
CA THR A 19 12.25 1.24 -12.59
C THR A 19 11.50 0.24 -13.45
N LEU A 20 10.20 0.46 -13.65
CA LEU A 20 9.40 -0.37 -14.53
C LEU A 20 9.82 -0.16 -15.99
N ASN A 21 10.12 -1.26 -16.68
CA ASN A 21 10.28 -1.26 -18.13
C ASN A 21 8.92 -1.04 -18.82
N GLU A 22 8.94 -0.56 -20.07
CA GLU A 22 7.70 -0.27 -20.83
C GLU A 22 6.81 -1.52 -21.01
N SER A 23 7.40 -2.70 -21.15
CA SER A 23 6.65 -3.96 -21.25
C SER A 23 5.90 -4.29 -19.97
N GLU A 24 6.54 -4.07 -18.82
CA GLU A 24 5.97 -4.35 -17.51
C GLU A 24 4.90 -3.32 -17.14
N SER A 25 5.11 -2.04 -17.47
CA SER A 25 4.09 -1.02 -17.29
C SER A 25 2.84 -1.29 -18.12
N LYS A 26 2.99 -1.71 -19.39
CA LYS A 26 1.86 -2.11 -20.24
C LYS A 26 1.08 -3.29 -19.67
N LYS A 27 1.76 -4.31 -19.14
CA LYS A 27 1.11 -5.47 -18.49
C LYS A 27 0.28 -5.05 -17.26
N ILE A 28 0.80 -4.13 -16.44
CA ILE A 28 0.07 -3.63 -15.27
C ILE A 28 -1.18 -2.85 -15.69
N ILE A 29 -1.06 -2.02 -16.74
CA ILE A 29 -2.19 -1.23 -17.25
C ILE A 29 -3.26 -2.12 -17.90
N SER A 30 -2.86 -3.18 -18.60
CA SER A 30 -3.77 -4.11 -19.27
C SER A 30 -4.36 -5.17 -18.33
N ALA A 31 -3.82 -5.33 -17.12
CA ALA A 31 -4.33 -6.28 -16.15
C ALA A 31 -5.78 -5.93 -15.77
N PRO A 32 -6.69 -6.93 -15.74
CA PRO A 32 -8.07 -6.71 -15.31
C PRO A 32 -8.08 -6.24 -13.86
N ARG A 33 -8.82 -5.17 -13.59
CA ARG A 33 -9.00 -4.68 -12.22
C ARG A 33 -9.76 -5.72 -11.41
N THR A 34 -9.19 -6.15 -10.29
CA THR A 34 -9.90 -6.94 -9.30
C THR A 34 -11.06 -6.11 -8.73
N THR A 35 -12.28 -6.54 -9.01
CA THR A 35 -13.47 -6.00 -8.35
C THR A 35 -13.50 -6.53 -6.93
N ILE A 36 -13.21 -5.65 -5.96
CA ILE A 36 -13.35 -5.98 -4.55
C ILE A 36 -14.85 -6.13 -4.27
N SER A 37 -15.27 -7.31 -3.81
CA SER A 37 -16.66 -7.56 -3.43
C SER A 37 -17.09 -6.59 -2.32
N ASP A 38 -18.37 -6.22 -2.33
CA ASP A 38 -18.98 -5.44 -1.26
C ASP A 38 -18.92 -6.25 0.04
N SER A 39 -17.93 -5.93 0.86
CA SER A 39 -17.82 -6.43 2.22
C SER A 39 -18.52 -5.45 3.15
N ASN A 40 -19.11 -5.95 4.24
CA ASN A 40 -19.63 -5.12 5.33
C ASN A 40 -18.52 -4.39 6.12
N VAL A 41 -17.29 -4.36 5.58
CA VAL A 41 -16.16 -3.63 6.14
C VAL A 41 -16.25 -2.19 5.66
N PHE A 42 -16.21 -1.26 6.60
CA PHE A 42 -16.20 0.17 6.31
C PHE A 42 -15.01 0.51 5.40
N ASN A 43 -15.30 1.02 4.20
CA ASN A 43 -14.30 1.34 3.19
C ASN A 43 -14.44 2.79 2.72
N ASP A 44 -13.39 3.59 2.95
CA ASP A 44 -13.33 5.01 2.57
C ASP A 44 -13.38 5.23 1.04
N VAL A 45 -13.19 4.20 0.21
CA VAL A 45 -13.19 4.29 -1.25
C VAL A 45 -14.53 4.76 -1.82
N LYS A 46 -15.64 4.39 -1.18
CA LYS A 46 -17.00 4.75 -1.62
C LYS A 46 -17.51 6.07 -1.00
N LEU A 47 -16.75 6.68 -0.11
CA LEU A 47 -17.19 7.87 0.63
C LEU A 47 -16.86 9.16 -0.11
N ASN A 48 -17.72 10.16 0.10
CA ASN A 48 -17.47 11.52 -0.35
C ASN A 48 -16.24 12.12 0.35
N LYS A 49 -15.62 13.12 -0.28
CA LYS A 49 -14.38 13.75 0.22
C LYS A 49 -14.52 14.25 1.67
N SER A 50 -15.66 14.84 2.03
CA SER A 50 -15.97 15.31 3.39
C SER A 50 -15.88 14.18 4.42
N ASP A 51 -16.54 13.07 4.13
CA ASP A 51 -16.73 11.97 5.08
C ASP A 51 -15.43 11.20 5.27
N ARG A 52 -14.61 11.11 4.21
CA ARG A 52 -13.24 10.59 4.29
C ARG A 52 -12.36 11.40 5.24
N ILE A 53 -12.44 12.73 5.17
CA ILE A 53 -11.66 13.62 6.05
C ILE A 53 -12.13 13.47 7.50
N ALA A 54 -13.45 13.43 7.72
CA ALA A 54 -14.01 13.23 9.06
C ALA A 54 -13.60 11.89 9.67
N ASN A 55 -13.65 10.81 8.89
CA ASN A 55 -13.20 9.49 9.34
C ASN A 55 -11.70 9.46 9.65
N ALA A 56 -10.86 10.07 8.79
CA ALA A 56 -9.43 10.18 9.04
C ALA A 56 -9.13 10.95 10.34
N ALA A 57 -9.80 12.08 10.57
CA ALA A 57 -9.66 12.85 11.80
C ALA A 57 -10.06 12.03 13.05
N ARG A 58 -11.15 11.27 12.96
CA ARG A 58 -11.60 10.36 14.03
C ARG A 58 -10.54 9.31 14.37
N ILE A 59 -9.95 8.66 13.36
CA ILE A 59 -8.89 7.64 13.54
C ILE A 59 -7.63 8.27 14.15
N LEU A 60 -7.23 9.46 13.67
CA LEU A 60 -6.08 10.18 14.23
C LEU A 60 -6.30 10.52 15.70
N ASN A 61 -7.49 11.01 16.05
CA ASN A 61 -7.81 11.37 17.43
C ASN A 61 -7.89 10.14 18.35
N SER A 62 -8.43 9.01 17.88
CA SER A 62 -8.42 7.77 18.67
C SER A 62 -7.02 7.24 18.95
N ARG A 63 -6.06 7.53 18.06
CA ARG A 63 -4.65 7.13 18.21
C ARG A 63 -3.84 8.08 19.09
N LYS A 64 -4.30 9.32 19.26
CA LYS A 64 -3.68 10.31 20.14
C LYS A 64 -3.91 10.01 21.63
N CYS A 65 -4.74 9.02 21.97
CA CYS A 65 -4.87 8.52 23.33
C CYS A 65 -3.81 7.44 23.62
N LYS A 66 -2.61 7.89 23.98
CA LYS A 66 -1.72 7.26 24.96
C LYS A 66 -0.76 8.33 25.49
#